data_AF-A0A2S9FX33-F1
#
_entry.id   AF-A0A2S9FX33-F1
#
_cell.length_a   1.000
_cell.length_b   1.000
_cell.length_c   1.000
_cell.angle_alpha   90.00
_cell.angle_beta   90.00
_cell.angle_gamma   90.00
#
_symmetry.space_group_name_H-M   'P 1'
#
loop_
_entity.id
_entity.type
_entity.pdbx_description
1 polymer ?
#
loop_
_entity_poly.entity_id
_entity_poly.type
_entity_poly.pdbx_seq_one_letter_code
_entity_poly.pdbx_strand_id
1 'polypeptide(L)'
;LDTRQYRSDQACGDEYRSDCAERFFPWRTLTGPEQERWLLDGLQRSGARWDILGQQVFFAATDLVAGPAYGVNPDAWDGYVANRD
;
A
#
# COMPACT_ATOMS: atom_id res chain seq x y z
N LEU A 1 -5.73 -9.57 5.74
CA LEU A 1 -6.15 -8.53 4.78
C LEU A 1 -6.26 -9.15 3.41
N ASP A 2 -7.16 -8.66 2.57
CA ASP A 2 -7.14 -8.89 1.13
C ASP A 2 -6.63 -7.62 0.45
N THR A 3 -5.51 -7.72 -0.27
CA THR A 3 -4.91 -6.60 -1.02
C THR A 3 -4.98 -6.83 -2.53
N ARG A 4 -5.94 -7.65 -2.99
CA ARG A 4 -6.15 -7.98 -4.41
C ARG A 4 -7.58 -7.68 -4.87
N GLN A 5 -8.58 -8.01 -4.06
CA GLN A 5 -9.99 -7.93 -4.49
C GLN A 5 -10.51 -6.51 -4.67
N TYR A 6 -10.07 -5.56 -3.84
CA TYR A 6 -10.65 -4.21 -3.74
C TYR A 6 -9.71 -3.08 -4.17
N ARG A 7 -8.51 -3.42 -4.63
CA ARG A 7 -7.49 -2.43 -4.95
C ARG A 7 -7.80 -1.68 -6.24
N SER A 8 -7.35 -0.43 -6.33
CA SER A 8 -7.19 0.26 -7.60
C SER A 8 -6.13 -0.45 -8.48
N ASP A 9 -6.23 -0.32 -9.79
CA ASP A 9 -5.21 -0.83 -10.74
C ASP A 9 -3.83 -0.24 -10.45
N GLN A 10 -2.74 -0.98 -10.69
CA GLN A 10 -1.39 -0.56 -10.31
C GLN A 10 -0.98 0.77 -10.95
N ALA A 11 -0.31 1.62 -10.17
CA ALA A 11 0.19 2.90 -10.67
C ALA A 11 1.31 2.69 -11.69
N CYS A 12 1.67 3.76 -12.40
CA CYS A 12 2.86 3.79 -13.25
C CYS A 12 2.84 2.74 -14.39
N GLY A 13 1.64 2.36 -14.86
CA GLY A 13 1.48 1.36 -15.92
C GLY A 13 1.96 -0.05 -15.51
N ASP A 14 1.97 -0.37 -14.21
CA ASP A 14 2.46 -1.63 -13.65
C ASP A 14 3.95 -1.92 -13.92
N GLU A 15 4.73 -0.89 -14.27
CA GLU A 15 6.16 -1.06 -14.53
C GLU A 15 6.96 -1.18 -13.23
N TYR A 16 7.66 -2.30 -13.06
CA TYR A 16 8.50 -2.55 -11.89
C TYR A 16 9.73 -1.63 -11.86
N ARG A 17 10.11 -1.13 -10.67
CA ARG A 17 11.19 -0.13 -10.47
C ARG A 17 10.92 1.21 -11.18
N SER A 18 9.65 1.58 -11.28
CA SER A 18 9.24 2.89 -11.80
C SER A 18 8.83 3.83 -10.67
N ASP A 19 8.77 5.13 -10.98
CA ASP A 19 8.17 6.16 -10.13
C ASP A 19 7.26 7.05 -10.98
N CYS A 20 6.15 7.47 -10.42
CA CYS A 20 5.18 8.33 -11.07
C CYS A 20 4.32 9.07 -10.05
N ALA A 21 3.76 10.21 -10.44
CA ALA A 21 2.89 11.00 -9.55
C ALA A 21 1.62 10.26 -9.12
N GLU A 22 1.13 9.32 -9.94
CA GLU A 22 -0.11 8.59 -9.70
C GLU A 22 -0.10 7.84 -8.35
N ARG A 23 1.03 7.28 -7.93
CA ARG A 23 1.11 6.51 -6.66
C ARG A 23 0.77 7.33 -5.41
N PHE A 24 0.77 8.65 -5.53
CA PHE A 24 0.43 9.61 -4.46
C PHE A 24 -1.01 10.10 -4.53
N PHE A 25 -1.81 9.65 -5.50
CA PHE A 25 -3.20 10.12 -5.61
C PHE A 25 -4.03 9.66 -4.41
N PRO A 26 -4.76 10.57 -3.75
CA PRO A 26 -5.40 10.31 -2.45
C PRO A 26 -6.58 9.35 -2.52
N TRP A 27 -7.10 9.09 -3.71
CA TRP A 27 -8.25 8.19 -3.92
C TRP A 27 -7.84 6.74 -4.23
N ARG A 28 -6.55 6.48 -4.46
CA ARG A 28 -6.05 5.13 -4.75
C ARG A 28 -6.01 4.32 -3.47
N THR A 29 -6.49 3.08 -3.54
CA THR A 29 -6.63 2.20 -2.37
C THR A 29 -6.14 0.81 -2.70
N LEU A 30 -5.54 0.14 -1.72
CA LEU A 30 -5.14 -1.27 -1.77
C LEU A 30 -6.16 -2.16 -1.04
N THR A 31 -6.82 -1.62 -0.01
CA THR A 31 -7.78 -2.34 0.83
C THR A 31 -9.23 -2.14 0.43
N GLY A 32 -9.56 -1.05 -0.26
CA GLY A 32 -10.94 -0.56 -0.34
C GLY A 32 -11.41 0.08 0.98
N PRO A 33 -12.48 0.89 0.94
CA PRO A 33 -12.89 1.70 2.08
C PRO A 33 -13.50 0.88 3.23
N GLU A 34 -14.24 -0.20 2.95
CA GLU A 34 -14.85 -1.03 3.99
C GLU A 34 -13.80 -1.79 4.81
N GLN A 35 -12.82 -2.40 4.13
CA GLN A 35 -11.75 -3.14 4.78
C GLN A 35 -10.80 -2.21 5.54
N GLU A 36 -10.50 -1.03 4.99
CA GLU A 36 -9.70 0.00 5.68
C GLU A 36 -10.37 0.40 7.00
N ARG A 37 -11.66 0.76 6.94
CA ARG A 37 -12.42 1.11 8.13
C ARG A 37 -12.43 -0.01 9.15
N TRP A 38 -12.73 -1.24 8.72
CA TRP A 38 -12.71 -2.41 9.61
C TRP A 38 -11.35 -2.60 10.29
N LEU A 39 -10.25 -2.43 9.55
CA LEU A 39 -8.89 -2.56 10.07
C LEU A 39 -8.59 -1.48 11.11
N LEU A 40 -8.79 -0.21 10.77
CA LEU A 40 -8.50 0.92 11.65
C LEU A 40 -9.35 0.87 12.92
N ASP A 41 -10.64 0.59 12.78
CA ASP A 41 -11.57 0.40 13.90
C ASP A 41 -11.14 -0.77 14.80
N GLY A 42 -10.60 -1.84 14.22
CA GLY A 42 -10.08 -2.99 14.94
C GLY A 42 -8.82 -2.65 15.75
N LEU A 43 -7.84 -2.01 15.10
CA LEU A 43 -6.58 -1.58 15.73
C LEU A 43 -6.83 -0.59 16.88
N GLN A 44 -7.73 0.39 16.67
CA GLN A 44 -8.07 1.39 17.71
C GLN A 44 -8.70 0.78 18.96
N ARG A 45 -9.43 -0.33 18.82
CA ARG A 45 -10.07 -1.03 19.95
C ARG A 45 -9.20 -2.11 20.58
N SER A 46 -8.03 -2.42 20.00
CA SER A 46 -7.21 -3.53 20.48
C SER A 46 -6.60 -3.21 21.84
N GLY A 47 -6.77 -4.12 22.79
CA GLY A 47 -6.04 -4.17 24.06
C GLY A 47 -5.00 -5.28 24.08
N ALA A 48 -4.67 -5.85 22.92
CA ALA A 48 -3.74 -6.95 22.82
C ALA A 48 -2.29 -6.50 23.05
N ARG A 49 -1.42 -7.44 23.42
CA ARG A 49 0.03 -7.18 23.51
C ARG A 49 0.65 -6.92 22.13
N TRP A 50 0.09 -7.53 21.08
CA TRP A 50 0.57 -7.45 19.71
C TRP A 50 -0.61 -7.40 18.76
N ASP A 51 -0.59 -6.45 17.83
CA ASP A 51 -1.46 -6.43 16.66
C ASP A 51 -0.65 -6.84 15.43
N ILE A 52 -1.19 -7.78 14.66
CA ILE A 52 -0.49 -8.40 13.53
C ILE A 52 -1.31 -8.17 12.26
N LEU A 53 -0.65 -7.64 11.22
CA LEU A 53 -1.23 -7.48 9.89
C LEU A 53 -0.81 -8.64 8.98
N GLY A 54 -1.62 -9.70 8.92
CA GLY A 54 -1.46 -10.76 7.92
C GLY A 54 -1.92 -10.29 6.53
N GLN A 55 -0.99 -10.15 5.58
CA GLN A 55 -1.24 -9.57 4.26
C GLN A 55 -0.19 -10.03 3.21
N GLN A 56 -0.42 -9.74 1.93
CA GLN A 56 0.23 -10.38 0.77
C GLN A 56 1.49 -9.68 0.23
N VAL A 57 1.58 -8.35 0.32
CA VAL A 57 2.55 -7.54 -0.45
C VAL A 57 3.47 -6.72 0.46
N PHE A 58 4.60 -6.24 -0.06
CA PHE A 58 5.59 -5.53 0.77
C PHE A 58 5.03 -4.20 1.31
N PHE A 59 5.17 -3.93 2.62
CA PHE A 59 4.55 -2.78 3.29
C PHE A 59 5.45 -1.54 3.39
N ALA A 60 6.67 -1.71 3.86
CA ALA A 60 7.56 -0.58 4.16
C ALA A 60 8.06 0.10 2.89
N ALA A 61 8.32 1.40 2.97
CA ALA A 61 8.90 2.16 1.87
C ALA A 61 10.25 1.57 1.45
N THR A 62 10.38 1.23 0.17
CA THR A 62 11.57 0.58 -0.38
C THR A 62 11.94 1.16 -1.72
N ASP A 63 13.13 1.75 -1.80
CA ASP A 63 13.77 2.09 -3.07
C ASP A 63 14.42 0.85 -3.69
N LEU A 64 14.08 0.56 -4.94
CA LEU A 64 14.54 -0.60 -5.70
C LEU A 64 15.58 -0.22 -6.77
N VAL A 65 15.97 1.05 -6.84
CA VAL A 65 16.95 1.57 -7.80
C VAL A 65 18.18 2.08 -7.07
N ALA A 66 19.35 1.89 -7.66
CA ALA A 66 20.59 2.41 -7.10
C ALA A 66 20.85 3.84 -7.59
N GLY A 67 21.42 4.67 -6.72
CA GLY A 67 21.86 6.02 -7.07
C GLY A 67 20.78 7.08 -6.80
N PRO A 68 20.75 8.18 -7.58
CA PRO A 68 19.84 9.30 -7.32
C PRO A 68 18.42 9.11 -7.89
N ALA A 69 18.22 8.09 -8.73
CA ALA A 69 16.91 7.72 -9.21
C ALA A 69 16.15 6.98 -8.12
N TYR A 70 14.82 7.00 -8.18
CA TYR A 70 13.94 6.30 -7.27
C TYR A 70 13.04 5.37 -8.07
N GLY A 71 12.77 4.17 -7.55
CA GLY A 71 11.81 3.27 -8.19
C GLY A 71 11.23 2.27 -7.21
N VAL A 72 9.96 1.96 -7.39
CA VAL A 72 9.19 1.12 -6.46
C VAL A 72 8.58 -0.09 -7.14
N ASN A 73 8.00 -0.98 -6.34
CA ASN A 73 7.05 -1.97 -6.85
C ASN A 73 5.64 -1.37 -6.83
N PRO A 74 5.06 -0.99 -7.98
CA PRO A 74 3.72 -0.40 -8.01
C PRO A 74 2.61 -1.39 -7.62
N ASP A 75 2.90 -2.70 -7.58
CA ASP A 75 1.99 -3.75 -7.11
C ASP A 75 1.97 -3.91 -5.56
N ALA A 76 2.84 -3.19 -4.84
CA ALA A 76 2.97 -3.20 -3.38
C ALA A 76 2.55 -1.86 -2.75
N TRP A 77 2.67 -1.71 -1.43
CA TRP A 77 2.19 -0.51 -0.71
C TRP A 77 2.83 0.80 -1.18
N ASP A 78 4.04 0.77 -1.74
CA ASP A 78 4.66 1.97 -2.34
C ASP A 78 3.94 2.50 -3.59
N GLY A 79 3.11 1.68 -4.25
CA GLY A 79 2.22 2.10 -5.35
C GLY A 79 0.92 2.79 -4.88
N TYR A 80 0.66 2.81 -3.57
CA TYR A 80 -0.57 3.28 -2.93
C TYR A 80 -0.25 4.13 -1.69
N VAL A 81 0.65 5.10 -1.84
CA VAL A 81 1.27 5.85 -0.72
C VAL A 81 0.21 6.47 0.19
N ALA A 82 -0.80 7.12 -0.39
CA ALA A 82 -1.85 7.78 0.39
C ALA A 82 -2.73 6.83 1.20
N ASN A 83 -2.79 5.54 0.86
CA ASN A 83 -3.52 4.53 1.63
C ASN A 83 -2.63 3.89 2.71
N ARG A 84 -1.31 4.01 2.60
CA ARG A 84 -0.35 3.55 3.63
C ARG A 84 -0.22 4.55 4.78
N ASP A 85 -0.20 5.83 4.45
CA ASP A 85 0.14 6.95 5.34
C ASP A 85 -1.10 7.51 6.06
#